data_AF-A0A7S3CBU6-F1
#
_entry.id   AF-A0A7S3CBU6-F1
#
_cell.length_a   1.000
_cell.length_b   1.000
_cell.length_c   1.000
_cell.angle_alpha   90.00
_cell.angle_beta   90.00
_cell.angle_gamma   90.00
#
_symmetry.space_group_name_H-M   'P 1'
#
loop_
_entity.id
_entity.type
_entity.pdbx_description
1 polymer ?
#
loop_
_entity_poly.entity_id
_entity_poly.type
_entity_poly.pdbx_seq_one_letter_code
_entity_poly.pdbx_strand_id
1 'polypeptide(L)'
;RHAMRVLDFIPGKTLGDVEQSDTLVEEAGSLVGSLDACFRDFDHPGFHRTHLWDLRNSLKLRGFVEHVVGEKRRELAERVLRDFEEKVLQEEGNLRWSVVHNDANDQNILVDGGRVIGIVD
;
A
#
# COMPACT_ATOMS: atom_id res chain seq x y z
N ARG A 1 -9.82 10.38 -25.34
CA ARG A 1 -9.23 9.05 -25.62
C ARG A 1 -9.44 8.22 -24.36
N HIS A 2 -10.19 7.12 -24.44
CA HIS A 2 -10.43 6.23 -23.30
C HIS A 2 -9.56 4.99 -23.43
N ALA A 3 -9.09 4.45 -22.31
CA ALA A 3 -8.38 3.18 -22.24
C ALA A 3 -9.18 2.23 -21.33
N MET A 4 -9.21 0.94 -21.67
CA MET A 4 -9.86 -0.10 -20.89
C MET A 4 -8.86 -1.23 -20.65
N ARG A 5 -8.88 -1.80 -19.45
CA ARG A 5 -8.14 -3.01 -19.07
C ARG A 5 -9.18 -4.02 -18.59
N VAL A 6 -9.15 -5.23 -19.13
CA VAL A 6 -9.99 -6.36 -18.71
C VAL A 6 -9.05 -7.42 -18.14
N LEU A 7 -9.43 -8.01 -17.02
CA LEU A 7 -8.70 -9.04 -16.31
C LEU A 7 -9.60 -10.26 -16.13
N ASP A 8 -8.98 -11.43 -15.98
CA ASP A 8 -9.70 -12.65 -15.64
C ASP A 8 -10.24 -12.56 -14.22
N PHE A 9 -11.48 -13.00 -14.03
CA PHE A 9 -12.07 -13.11 -12.71
C PHE A 9 -11.47 -14.32 -11.98
N ILE A 10 -11.00 -14.09 -10.76
CA ILE A 10 -10.48 -15.15 -9.88
C ILE A 10 -11.61 -15.53 -8.90
N PRO A 11 -12.14 -16.77 -8.96
CA PRO A 11 -13.15 -17.22 -8.01
C PRO A 11 -12.60 -17.24 -6.58
N GLY A 12 -13.43 -16.83 -5.62
CA GLY A 12 -13.08 -16.76 -4.22
C GLY A 12 -13.93 -15.72 -3.49
N LYS A 13 -13.61 -15.49 -2.22
CA LYS A 13 -14.14 -14.39 -1.42
C LYS A 13 -12.99 -13.49 -0.98
N THR A 14 -13.28 -12.25 -0.62
CA THR A 14 -12.26 -11.43 0.04
C THR A 14 -12.02 -11.95 1.47
N LEU A 15 -10.85 -11.67 2.03
CA LEU A 15 -10.53 -11.98 3.43
C LEU A 15 -11.51 -11.28 4.41
N GLY A 16 -12.01 -10.11 4.05
CA GLY A 16 -13.02 -9.40 4.84
C GLY A 16 -14.43 -10.00 4.77
N ASP A 17 -14.73 -10.82 3.76
CA ASP A 17 -16.04 -11.47 3.59
C ASP A 17 -16.15 -12.86 4.25
N VAL A 18 -15.11 -13.27 4.99
CA VAL A 18 -15.05 -14.56 5.69
C VAL A 18 -14.72 -14.36 7.16
N GLU A 19 -15.01 -15.37 7.98
CA GLU A 19 -14.54 -15.38 9.37
C GLU A 19 -13.02 -15.49 9.38
N GLN A 20 -12.36 -14.44 9.89
CA GLN A 20 -10.92 -14.36 9.94
C GLN A 20 -10.40 -15.23 11.09
N SER A 21 -9.71 -16.30 10.74
CA SER A 21 -8.93 -17.09 11.69
C SER A 21 -7.50 -16.57 11.76
N ASP A 22 -6.80 -16.86 12.87
CA ASP A 22 -5.38 -16.53 13.01
C ASP A 22 -4.54 -17.10 11.86
N THR A 23 -4.88 -18.30 11.39
CA THR A 23 -4.23 -18.93 10.22
C THR A 23 -4.42 -18.10 8.94
N LEU A 24 -5.62 -17.60 8.65
CA LEU A 24 -5.86 -16.79 7.47
C LEU A 24 -5.11 -15.46 7.51
N VAL A 25 -5.03 -14.84 8.70
CA VAL A 25 -4.27 -13.59 8.89
C VAL A 25 -2.77 -13.84 8.72
N GLU A 26 -2.24 -14.95 9.23
CA GLU A 26 -0.85 -15.35 9.04
C GLU A 26 -0.53 -15.64 7.56
N GLU A 27 -1.42 -16.32 6.85
CA GLU A 27 -1.28 -16.57 5.41
C GLU A 27 -1.33 -15.28 4.60
N ALA A 28 -2.19 -14.34 4.96
CA ALA A 28 -2.28 -13.03 4.33
C ALA A 28 -0.96 -12.25 4.50
N GLY A 29 -0.39 -12.22 5.71
CA GLY A 29 0.93 -11.64 5.96
C GLY A 29 2.04 -12.34 5.18
N SER A 30 1.99 -13.67 5.10
CA SER A 30 2.94 -14.49 4.33
C SER A 30 2.89 -14.19 2.83
N LEU A 31 1.70 -13.99 2.27
CA LEU A 31 1.50 -13.57 0.88
C LEU A 31 2.17 -12.22 0.63
N VAL A 32 1.88 -11.20 1.46
CA VAL A 32 2.46 -9.85 1.30
C VAL A 32 3.98 -9.89 1.43
N GLY A 33 4.52 -10.60 2.44
CA GLY A 33 5.96 -10.75 2.60
C GLY A 33 6.64 -11.47 1.42
N SER A 34 5.96 -12.46 0.84
CA SER A 34 6.46 -13.16 -0.36
C SER A 34 6.47 -12.27 -1.59
N LEU A 35 5.45 -11.42 -1.78
CA LEU A 35 5.40 -10.43 -2.85
C LEU A 35 6.52 -9.41 -2.72
N ASP A 36 6.73 -8.84 -1.53
CA ASP A 36 7.82 -7.90 -1.25
C ASP A 36 9.19 -8.53 -1.51
N ALA A 37 9.38 -9.80 -1.13
CA ALA A 37 10.61 -10.53 -1.40
C ALA A 37 10.84 -10.75 -2.90
N CYS A 38 9.77 -11.02 -3.65
CA CYS A 38 9.81 -11.23 -5.11
C CYS A 38 10.11 -9.93 -5.85
N PHE A 39 9.60 -8.79 -5.37
CA PHE A 39 9.82 -7.48 -5.96
C PHE A 39 11.09 -6.77 -5.47
N ARG A 40 11.88 -7.39 -4.59
CA ARG A 40 13.09 -6.78 -4.02
C ARG A 40 14.01 -6.15 -5.08
N ASP A 41 14.24 -6.86 -6.17
CA ASP A 41 15.12 -6.44 -7.26
C ASP A 41 14.33 -6.12 -8.55
N PHE A 42 13.00 -6.04 -8.45
CA PHE A 42 12.15 -5.71 -9.59
C PHE A 42 12.24 -4.22 -9.90
N ASP A 43 12.66 -3.92 -11.13
CA ASP A 43 12.78 -2.55 -11.62
C ASP A 43 12.15 -2.42 -13.01
N HIS A 44 11.31 -1.41 -13.18
CA HIS A 44 10.65 -1.15 -14.46
C HIS A 44 10.34 0.34 -14.62
N PRO A 45 10.64 0.96 -15.78
CA PRO A 45 10.52 2.40 -16.01
C PRO A 45 9.16 3.02 -15.62
N GLY A 46 8.08 2.25 -15.81
CA GLY A 46 6.72 2.67 -15.47
C GLY A 46 6.50 2.96 -13.97
N PHE A 47 7.37 2.47 -13.08
CA PHE A 47 7.30 2.72 -11.64
C PHE A 47 8.14 3.93 -11.19
N HIS A 48 8.98 4.51 -12.05
CA HIS A 48 9.67 5.77 -11.77
C HIS A 48 8.80 7.00 -12.07
N ARG A 49 7.53 6.94 -11.68
CA ARG A 49 6.57 8.03 -11.83
C ARG A 49 6.34 8.71 -10.49
N THR A 50 6.10 10.02 -10.52
CA THR A 50 5.61 10.73 -9.33
C THR A 50 4.11 10.50 -9.19
N HIS A 51 3.67 9.98 -8.04
CA HIS A 51 2.26 9.96 -7.65
C HIS A 51 2.13 10.19 -6.13
N LEU A 52 0.98 10.70 -5.67
CA LEU A 52 0.80 11.05 -4.25
C LEU A 52 0.74 9.85 -3.31
N TRP A 53 0.45 8.66 -3.84
CA TRP A 53 0.48 7.40 -3.10
C TRP A 53 1.88 6.79 -2.95
N ASP A 54 2.91 7.40 -3.57
CA ASP A 54 4.31 7.05 -3.29
C ASP A 54 4.73 7.76 -2.01
N LEU A 55 5.00 6.99 -0.95
CA LEU A 55 5.36 7.53 0.36
C LEU A 55 6.63 8.38 0.34
N ARG A 56 7.55 8.19 -0.62
CA ARG A 56 8.71 9.10 -0.79
C ARG A 56 8.29 10.53 -1.06
N ASN A 57 7.12 10.70 -1.66
CA ASN A 57 6.56 11.97 -2.04
C ASN A 57 5.59 12.54 -0.99
N SER A 58 5.53 11.98 0.24
CA SER A 58 4.58 12.41 1.27
C SER A 58 4.64 13.91 1.57
N LEU A 59 5.80 14.57 1.46
CA LEU A 59 5.89 16.03 1.67
C LEU A 59 5.08 16.86 0.67
N LYS A 60 4.76 16.31 -0.52
CA LYS A 60 3.87 16.97 -1.48
C LYS A 60 2.45 17.15 -0.92
N LEU A 61 2.07 16.39 0.12
CA LEU A 61 0.80 16.54 0.80
C LEU A 61 0.68 17.85 1.58
N ARG A 62 1.78 18.56 1.88
CA ARG A 62 1.74 19.86 2.58
C ARG A 62 0.83 20.87 1.86
N GLY A 63 0.81 20.86 0.54
CA GLY A 63 -0.06 21.74 -0.27
C GLY A 63 -1.56 21.45 -0.15
N PHE A 64 -1.95 20.34 0.49
CA PHE A 64 -3.37 19.96 0.68
C PHE A 64 -3.83 20.09 2.13
N VAL A 65 -2.91 20.33 3.07
CA VAL A 65 -3.19 20.37 4.51
C VAL A 65 -4.22 21.45 4.85
N GLU A 66 -4.22 22.57 4.14
CA GLU A 66 -5.19 23.66 4.34
C GLU A 66 -6.64 23.20 4.13
N HIS A 67 -6.87 22.20 3.28
CA HIS A 67 -8.18 21.65 2.98
C HIS A 67 -8.67 20.63 4.01
N VAL A 68 -7.83 20.23 4.98
CA VAL A 68 -8.24 19.34 6.07
C VAL A 68 -9.23 20.06 6.99
N VAL A 69 -10.41 19.46 7.14
CA VAL A 69 -11.49 19.98 8.00
C VAL A 69 -11.18 19.69 9.46
N GLY A 70 -11.12 20.75 10.27
CA GLY A 70 -10.89 20.71 11.71
C GLY A 70 -9.43 20.99 12.09
N GLU A 71 -9.24 21.99 12.95
CA GLU A 71 -7.92 22.49 13.37
C GLU A 71 -7.02 21.38 13.93
N LYS A 72 -7.50 20.58 14.88
CA LYS A 72 -6.74 19.47 15.46
C LYS A 72 -6.26 18.43 14.43
N ARG A 73 -7.06 18.18 13.38
CA ARG A 73 -6.69 17.24 12.31
C ARG A 73 -5.62 17.85 11.40
N ARG A 74 -5.73 19.15 11.12
CA ARG A 74 -4.71 19.89 10.38
C ARG A 74 -3.37 19.90 11.11
N GLU A 75 -3.37 20.25 12.40
CA GLU A 75 -2.18 20.20 13.26
C GLU A 75 -1.54 18.81 13.29
N LEU A 76 -2.36 17.75 13.34
CA LEU A 76 -1.88 16.38 13.28
C LEU A 76 -1.19 16.09 11.94
N ALA A 77 -1.80 16.48 10.82
CA ALA A 77 -1.22 16.28 9.49
C ALA A 77 0.11 17.03 9.35
N GLU A 78 0.19 18.30 9.79
CA GLU A 78 1.42 19.09 9.77
C GLU A 78 2.52 18.45 10.62
N ARG A 79 2.16 17.95 11.82
CA ARG A 79 3.10 17.26 12.69
C ARG A 79 3.65 15.99 12.05
N VAL A 80 2.80 15.15 11.46
CA VAL A 80 3.23 13.92 10.78
C VAL A 80 4.15 14.24 9.60
N LEU A 81 3.83 15.27 8.81
CA LEU A 81 4.67 15.69 7.68
C LEU A 81 6.01 16.28 8.12
N ARG A 82 6.05 16.96 9.28
CA ARG A 82 7.29 17.43 9.89
C ARG A 82 8.11 16.26 10.43
N ASP A 83 7.50 15.33 11.16
CA ASP A 83 8.17 14.13 11.66
C ASP A 83 8.74 13.28 10.51
N PHE A 84 8.02 13.15 9.39
CA PHE A 84 8.51 12.45 8.20
C PHE A 84 9.78 13.13 7.64
N GLU A 85 9.78 14.44 7.51
CA GLU A 85 10.93 15.22 7.03
C GLU A 85 12.15 15.11 7.96
N GLU A 86 11.92 15.22 9.26
CA GLU A 86 12.98 15.28 10.27
C GLU A 86 13.52 13.90 10.65
N LYS A 87 12.74 12.82 10.51
CA LYS A 87 13.10 11.48 10.99
C LYS A 87 13.21 10.43 9.90
N VAL A 88 12.37 10.49 8.86
CA VAL A 88 12.33 9.45 7.82
C VAL A 88 13.23 9.83 6.66
N LEU A 89 13.11 11.06 6.14
CA LEU A 89 13.93 11.49 5.00
C LEU A 89 15.42 11.59 5.33
N GLN A 90 15.78 11.85 6.59
CA GLN A 90 17.18 11.83 7.02
C GLN A 90 17.82 10.44 6.87
N GLU A 91 17.01 9.38 6.94
CA GLU A 91 17.43 7.99 6.82
C GLU A 91 17.13 7.38 5.45
N GLU A 92 16.62 8.16 4.47
CA GLU A 92 16.13 7.64 3.19
C GLU A 92 17.16 6.77 2.45
N GLY A 93 18.44 7.13 2.52
CA GLY A 93 19.54 6.37 1.91
C GLY A 93 19.84 5.02 2.59
N ASN A 94 19.39 4.83 3.83
CA ASN A 94 19.55 3.60 4.62
C ASN A 94 18.30 2.70 4.58
N LEU A 95 17.16 3.24 4.11
CA LEU A 95 15.91 2.49 4.01
C LEU A 95 15.88 1.66 2.73
N ARG A 96 15.30 0.46 2.81
CA ARG A 96 15.06 -0.37 1.63
C ARG A 96 13.89 0.20 0.83
N TRP A 97 14.04 0.20 -0.49
CA TRP A 97 13.00 0.59 -1.42
C TRP A 97 12.74 -0.55 -2.40
N SER A 98 11.47 -0.82 -2.69
CA SER A 98 11.05 -1.75 -3.73
C SER A 98 9.69 -1.32 -4.25
N VAL A 99 9.31 -1.87 -5.41
CA VAL A 99 7.89 -1.86 -5.80
C VAL A 99 7.13 -2.72 -4.79
N VAL A 100 5.99 -2.22 -4.33
CA VAL A 100 5.08 -2.91 -3.41
C VAL A 100 3.65 -2.76 -3.92
N HIS A 101 2.75 -3.63 -3.48
CA HIS A 101 1.32 -3.50 -3.82
C HIS A 101 0.71 -2.20 -3.31
N ASN A 102 1.15 -1.74 -2.13
CA ASN A 102 0.75 -0.48 -1.50
C ASN A 102 -0.73 -0.39 -1.02
N ASP A 103 -1.53 -1.44 -1.18
CA ASP A 103 -2.93 -1.49 -0.73
C ASP A 103 -3.41 -2.91 -0.40
N ALA A 104 -2.55 -3.68 0.28
CA ALA A 104 -2.87 -5.05 0.71
C ALA A 104 -3.78 -5.04 1.94
N ASN A 105 -5.07 -4.75 1.72
CA ASN A 105 -6.11 -4.81 2.74
C ASN A 105 -6.97 -6.08 2.60
N ASP A 106 -7.87 -6.30 3.56
CA ASP A 106 -8.73 -7.49 3.63
C ASP A 106 -9.74 -7.61 2.47
N GLN A 107 -10.03 -6.52 1.77
CA GLN A 107 -10.87 -6.52 0.57
C GLN A 107 -10.09 -6.88 -0.70
N ASN A 108 -8.77 -6.76 -0.67
CA ASN A 108 -7.89 -7.05 -1.81
C ASN A 108 -7.24 -8.44 -1.72
N ILE A 109 -7.31 -9.11 -0.58
CA ILE A 109 -6.80 -10.47 -0.41
C ILE A 109 -7.91 -11.49 -0.66
N LEU A 110 -7.66 -12.44 -1.55
CA LEU A 110 -8.62 -13.48 -1.92
C LEU A 110 -8.40 -14.77 -1.11
N VAL A 111 -9.52 -15.39 -0.72
CA VAL A 111 -9.61 -16.63 0.04
C VAL A 111 -10.51 -17.63 -0.69
N ASP A 112 -10.07 -18.88 -0.77
CA ASP A 112 -10.89 -20.01 -1.20
C ASP A 112 -10.54 -21.26 -0.39
N GLY A 113 -11.54 -22.09 -0.08
CA GLY A 113 -11.34 -23.30 0.71
C GLY A 113 -10.67 -23.09 2.08
N GLY A 114 -10.80 -21.89 2.67
CA GLY A 114 -10.15 -21.54 3.94
C GLY A 114 -8.65 -21.26 3.82
N ARG A 115 -8.15 -20.91 2.63
CA ARG A 115 -6.76 -20.58 2.34
C ARG A 115 -6.66 -19.26 1.59
N VAL A 116 -5.60 -18.49 1.82
CA VAL A 116 -5.28 -17.33 0.98
C VAL A 116 -4.80 -17.81 -0.40
N ILE A 117 -5.42 -17.29 -1.47
CA ILE A 117 -5.14 -17.70 -2.85
C ILE A 117 -4.53 -16.60 -3.71
N GLY A 118 -4.54 -15.35 -3.27
CA GLY A 118 -3.94 -14.26 -4.02
C GLY A 118 -4.30 -12.88 -3.50
N ILE A 119 -3.83 -11.88 -4.23
CA ILE A 119 -4.13 -10.46 -4.03
C ILE A 119 -4.57 -9.84 -5.36
N VAL A 120 -5.46 -8.87 -5.30
CA VAL A 120 -5.98 -8.11 -6.44
C VAL A 120 -5.91 -6.60 -6.16
N ASP A 121 -6.26 -5.83 -7.19
CA ASP A 121 -6.05 -4.37 -7.31
C ASP A 121 -4.58 -3.98 -7.58
#